data_AF-A0A523KMA3-F1
#
_entry.id   AF-A0A523KMA3-F1
#
_cell.length_a   1.000
_cell.length_b   1.000
_cell.length_c   1.000
_cell.angle_alpha   90.00
_cell.angle_beta   90.00
_cell.angle_gamma   90.00
#
_symmetry.space_group_name_H-M   'P 1'
#
loop_
_entity.id
_entity.type
_entity.pdbx_description
1 polymer ?
#
loop_
_entity_poly.entity_id
_entity_poly.type
_entity_poly.pdbx_seq_one_letter_code
_entity_poly.pdbx_strand_id
1 'polypeptide(L)'
;MSVHGEFERIAADTISFLETTEGETAHHLAAGLRSATEQREDDICRAASQVLELLSEGERPSFHSELEHSEFDRQEDHLASICRAVLGSVA
;
A
#
# COMPACT_ATOMS: atom_id res chain seq x y z
N MET A 1 9.35 -15.28 -8.78
CA MET A 1 8.13 -14.62 -8.25
C MET A 1 7.80 -13.49 -9.21
N SER A 2 6.53 -13.29 -9.60
CA SER A 2 6.15 -12.20 -10.52
C SER A 2 5.98 -10.88 -9.75
N VAL A 3 6.23 -9.74 -10.39
CA VAL A 3 6.02 -8.41 -9.80
C VAL A 3 4.57 -8.23 -9.35
N HIS A 4 3.62 -8.81 -10.08
CA HIS A 4 2.20 -8.79 -9.75
C HIS A 4 1.89 -9.50 -8.44
N GLY A 5 2.35 -10.74 -8.27
CA GLY A 5 2.12 -11.47 -7.01
C GLY A 5 2.86 -10.86 -5.82
N GLU A 6 3.98 -10.18 -6.07
CA GLU A 6 4.69 -9.45 -5.01
C GLU A 6 3.91 -8.18 -4.58
N PHE A 7 3.33 -7.44 -5.54
CA PHE A 7 2.46 -6.30 -5.29
C PHE A 7 1.23 -6.69 -4.45
N GLU A 8 0.51 -7.74 -4.85
CA GLU A 8 -0.68 -8.20 -4.13
C GLU A 8 -0.34 -8.62 -2.70
N ARG A 9 0.78 -9.34 -2.52
CA ARG A 9 1.23 -9.79 -1.21
C ARG A 9 1.56 -8.61 -0.29
N ILE A 10 2.38 -7.66 -0.75
CA ILE A 10 2.77 -6.52 0.11
C ILE A 10 1.58 -5.61 0.41
N ALA A 11 0.66 -5.44 -0.54
CA ALA A 11 -0.56 -4.68 -0.33
C ALA A 11 -1.43 -5.35 0.74
N ALA A 12 -1.63 -6.66 0.67
CA ALA A 12 -2.38 -7.42 1.67
C ALA A 12 -1.72 -7.37 3.06
N ASP A 13 -0.39 -7.52 3.13
CA ASP A 13 0.36 -7.42 4.39
C ASP A 13 0.17 -6.02 5.03
N THR A 14 0.25 -4.96 4.23
CA THR A 14 0.11 -3.57 4.68
C THR A 14 -1.33 -3.23 5.10
N ILE A 15 -2.33 -3.68 4.34
CA ILE A 15 -3.74 -3.54 4.69
C ILE A 15 -4.00 -4.22 6.04
N SER A 16 -3.50 -5.45 6.23
CA SER A 16 -3.70 -6.19 7.47
C SER A 16 -3.08 -5.45 8.67
N PHE A 17 -1.86 -4.93 8.52
CA PHE A 17 -1.20 -4.13 9.55
C PHE A 17 -2.03 -2.89 9.92
N LEU A 18 -2.51 -2.13 8.93
CA LEU A 18 -3.33 -0.94 9.14
C LEU A 18 -4.69 -1.25 9.75
N GLU A 19 -5.32 -2.38 9.40
CA GLU A 19 -6.57 -2.82 10.02
C GLU A 19 -6.41 -3.20 11.49
N THR A 20 -5.22 -3.66 11.89
CA THR A 20 -4.89 -3.95 13.30
C THR A 20 -4.41 -2.73 14.08
N THR A 21 -4.10 -1.63 13.39
CA THR A 21 -3.67 -0.37 14.01
C THR A 21 -4.89 0.43 14.45
N GLU A 22 -4.91 0.88 15.71
CA GLU A 22 -5.97 1.76 16.19
C GLU A 22 -5.89 3.15 15.53
N GLY A 23 -6.99 3.61 14.94
CA GLY A 23 -7.10 4.98 14.44
C GLY A 23 -7.90 5.10 13.15
N GLU A 24 -8.69 6.17 13.05
CA GLU A 24 -9.54 6.43 11.88
C GLU A 24 -8.70 6.55 10.60
N THR A 25 -7.56 7.23 10.67
CA THR A 25 -6.62 7.41 9.55
C THR A 25 -6.04 6.07 9.06
N ALA A 26 -5.68 5.16 9.97
CA ALA A 26 -5.17 3.84 9.60
C ALA A 26 -6.24 3.03 8.86
N HIS A 27 -7.48 3.03 9.35
CA HIS A 27 -8.60 2.35 8.71
C HIS A 27 -8.97 2.98 7.36
N HIS A 28 -8.97 4.31 7.23
CA HIS A 28 -9.19 4.99 5.95
C HIS A 28 -8.11 4.63 4.93
N LEU A 29 -6.85 4.60 5.35
CA LEU A 29 -5.74 4.20 4.49
C LEU A 29 -5.85 2.73 4.06
N ALA A 30 -6.20 1.83 4.98
CA ALA A 30 -6.44 0.42 4.68
C ALA A 30 -7.58 0.23 3.67
N ALA A 31 -8.69 0.95 3.85
CA ALA A 31 -9.82 0.92 2.93
C ALA A 31 -9.46 1.48 1.54
N GLY A 32 -8.65 2.55 1.49
CA GLY A 32 -8.13 3.13 0.25
C GLY A 32 -7.24 2.13 -0.51
N LEU A 33 -6.29 1.49 0.19
CA LEU A 33 -5.41 0.48 -0.39
C LEU A 33 -6.22 -0.71 -0.92
N ARG A 34 -7.15 -1.23 -0.12
CA ARG A 34 -8.04 -2.33 -0.51
C ARG A 34 -8.85 -1.97 -1.76
N SER A 35 -9.41 -0.76 -1.80
CA SER A 35 -10.16 -0.29 -2.97
C SER A 35 -9.28 -0.15 -4.21
N ALA A 36 -8.03 0.29 -4.07
CA ALA A 36 -7.09 0.40 -5.19
C ALA A 36 -6.68 -0.98 -5.74
N THR A 37 -6.61 -2.00 -4.89
CA THR A 37 -6.17 -3.35 -5.27
C THR A 37 -7.32 -4.26 -5.73
N GLU A 38 -8.51 -4.17 -5.12
CA GLU A 38 -9.65 -5.07 -5.41
C GLU A 38 -10.46 -4.68 -6.64
N GLN A 39 -10.54 -3.39 -6.99
CA GLN A 39 -11.45 -2.96 -8.06
C GLN A 39 -11.03 -3.45 -9.45
N ARG A 40 -9.80 -3.96 -9.66
CA ARG A 40 -9.22 -4.15 -11.00
C ARG A 40 -8.15 -5.24 -11.07
N GLU A 41 -8.56 -6.51 -11.09
CA GLU A 41 -7.67 -7.65 -11.44
C GLU A 41 -6.98 -7.47 -12.82
N ASP A 42 -7.57 -6.69 -13.74
CA ASP A 42 -7.10 -6.55 -15.12
C ASP A 42 -6.11 -5.40 -15.38
N ASP A 43 -5.86 -4.50 -14.42
CA ASP A 43 -4.98 -3.32 -14.65
C ASP A 43 -4.11 -2.98 -13.43
N ILE A 44 -3.06 -3.77 -13.25
CA ILE A 44 -2.07 -3.57 -12.18
C ILE A 44 -1.37 -2.20 -12.25
N CYS A 45 -1.23 -1.61 -13.44
CA CYS A 45 -0.58 -0.30 -13.58
C CYS A 45 -1.44 0.80 -12.98
N ARG A 46 -2.76 0.73 -13.21
CA ARG A 46 -3.69 1.66 -12.57
C ARG A 46 -3.74 1.45 -11.05
N ALA A 47 -3.77 0.20 -10.58
CA ALA A 47 -3.70 -0.08 -9.15
C ALA A 47 -2.42 0.50 -8.52
N ALA A 48 -1.26 0.27 -9.14
CA ALA A 48 0.03 0.81 -8.69
C ALA A 48 0.05 2.36 -8.68
N SER A 49 -0.54 3.01 -9.68
CA SER A 49 -0.66 4.48 -9.70
C SER A 49 -1.51 5.01 -8.55
N GLN A 50 -2.68 4.40 -8.31
CA GLN A 50 -3.60 4.81 -7.24
C GLN A 50 -3.00 4.59 -5.85
N VAL A 51 -2.27 3.48 -5.66
CA VAL A 51 -1.55 3.23 -4.42
C VAL A 51 -0.49 4.31 -4.18
N LEU A 52 0.30 4.68 -5.19
CA LEU A 52 1.30 5.75 -5.06
C LEU A 52 0.67 7.11 -4.73
N GLU A 53 -0.45 7.45 -5.39
CA GLU A 53 -1.21 8.67 -5.11
C GLU A 53 -1.69 8.68 -3.66
N LEU A 54 -2.33 7.60 -3.21
CA LEU A 54 -2.82 7.44 -1.84
C LEU A 54 -1.71 7.56 -0.79
N LEU A 55 -0.54 6.95 -1.02
CA LEU A 55 0.59 7.06 -0.10
C LEU A 55 1.19 8.47 -0.08
N SER A 56 1.16 9.18 -1.21
CA SER A 56 1.74 10.53 -1.32
C SER A 56 0.83 11.65 -0.78
N GLU A 57 -0.49 11.49 -0.91
CA GLU A 57 -1.48 12.50 -0.52
C GLU A 57 -2.19 12.15 0.79
N GLY A 58 -2.11 10.88 1.21
CA GLY A 58 -2.74 10.38 2.41
C GLY A 58 -2.14 10.96 3.69
N GLU A 59 -3.00 11.22 4.67
CA GLU A 59 -2.54 11.52 6.02
C GLU A 59 -1.87 10.29 6.62
N ARG A 60 -0.69 10.48 7.23
CA ARG A 60 0.01 9.38 7.90
C ARG A 60 -0.72 8.99 9.19
N PRO A 61 -0.94 7.69 9.44
CA PRO A 61 -1.51 7.24 10.70
C PRO A 61 -0.63 7.63 11.89
N SER A 62 -1.27 7.86 13.04
CA SER A 62 -0.57 7.99 14.31
C SER A 62 -0.35 6.59 14.90
N PHE A 63 0.88 6.27 15.28
CA PHE A 63 1.22 4.99 15.89
C PHE A 63 1.58 5.17 17.37
N HIS A 64 1.41 4.11 18.16
CA HIS A 64 1.63 4.15 19.61
C HIS A 64 3.06 3.72 20.00
N SER A 65 3.82 3.18 19.04
CA SER A 65 5.18 2.72 19.25
C SER A 65 6.11 3.03 18.08
N GLU A 66 7.41 3.18 18.37
CA GLU A 66 8.46 3.31 17.34
C GLU A 66 8.56 2.07 16.45
N LEU A 67 8.18 0.90 16.99
CA LEU A 67 8.15 -0.36 16.24
C LEU A 67 7.12 -0.29 15.11
N GLU A 68 5.89 0.14 15.41
CA GLU A 68 4.81 0.31 14.43
C GLU A 68 5.17 1.36 13.37
N HIS A 69 5.76 2.49 13.78
CA HIS A 69 6.28 3.49 12.85
C HIS A 69 7.29 2.88 11.87
N SER A 70 8.28 2.14 12.39
CA SER A 70 9.34 1.54 11.59
C SER A 70 8.82 0.43 10.66
N GLU A 71 7.80 -0.31 11.10
CA GLU A 71 7.15 -1.33 10.30
C GLU A 71 6.34 -0.72 9.16
N PHE A 72 5.56 0.32 9.45
CA PHE A 72 4.80 1.06 8.44
C PHE A 72 5.73 1.72 7.41
N ASP A 73 6.79 2.42 7.85
CA ASP A 73 7.76 3.04 6.95
C ASP A 73 8.37 2.01 5.98
N ARG A 74 8.70 0.81 6.49
CA ARG A 74 9.23 -0.28 5.66
C ARG A 74 8.20 -0.79 4.65
N GLN A 75 6.95 -0.94 5.07
CA GLN A 75 5.86 -1.41 4.21
C GLN A 75 5.54 -0.38 3.12
N GLU A 76 5.45 0.91 3.48
CA GLU A 76 5.24 2.03 2.57
C GLU A 76 6.33 2.11 1.51
N ASP A 77 7.60 2.05 1.92
CA ASP A 77 8.75 2.07 1.01
C ASP A 77 8.73 0.88 0.05
N HIS A 78 8.38 -0.31 0.54
CA HIS A 78 8.31 -1.53 -0.28
C HIS A 78 7.16 -1.46 -1.29
N LEU A 79 5.97 -1.04 -0.85
CA LEU A 79 4.82 -0.78 -1.73
C LEU A 79 5.17 0.24 -2.82
N ALA A 80 5.76 1.38 -2.44
CA ALA A 80 6.14 2.41 -3.38
C ALA A 80 7.18 1.92 -4.39
N SER A 81 8.16 1.13 -3.93
CA SER A 81 9.18 0.52 -4.80
C SER A 81 8.55 -0.42 -5.83
N ILE A 82 7.65 -1.32 -5.42
CA ILE A 82 6.99 -2.25 -6.34
C ILE A 82 6.07 -1.51 -7.32
N CYS A 83 5.30 -0.52 -6.85
CA CYS A 83 4.43 0.26 -7.72
C CYS A 83 5.23 0.98 -8.82
N ARG A 84 6.39 1.56 -8.48
CA ARG A 84 7.29 2.15 -9.47
C ARG A 84 7.84 1.12 -10.45
N ALA A 85 8.18 -0.09 -9.99
CA ALA A 85 8.64 -1.17 -10.86
C ALA A 85 7.55 -1.64 -11.84
N VAL A 86 6.29 -1.76 -11.38
CA VAL A 86 5.13 -2.06 -12.22
C VAL A 86 4.99 -1.01 -13.32
N LEU A 87 4.98 0.28 -12.95
CA LEU A 87 4.78 1.39 -13.89
C LEU A 87 5.96 1.55 -14.86
N GLY A 88 7.18 1.35 -14.38
CA GLY A 88 8.39 1.41 -15.20
C GLY A 88 8.56 0.24 -16.16
N SER A 89 7.85 -0.87 -15.94
CA SER A 89 7.85 -2.03 -16.85
C SER A 89 6.97 -1.84 -18.10
N VAL A 90 6.22 -0.73 -18.17
CA VAL A 90 5.31 -0.39 -19.29
C VAL A 90 5.87 0.71 -20.19
N ALA A 91 6.99 1.35 -19.80
CA ALA A 91 7.70 2.36 -20.58
C ALA A 91 8.63 1.73 -21.64
#